data_AF-A0A7C5TUZ8-F1
#
_entry.id   AF-A0A7C5TUZ8-F1
#
_cell.length_a   1.000
_cell.length_b   1.000
_cell.length_c   1.000
_cell.angle_alpha   90.00
_cell.angle_beta   90.00
_cell.angle_gamma   90.00
#
_symmetry.space_group_name_H-M   'P 1'
#
loop_
_entity.id
_entity.type
_entity.pdbx_description
1 polymer ?
#
loop_
_entity_poly.entity_id
_entity_poly.type
_entity_poly.pdbx_seq_one_letter_code
_entity_poly.pdbx_strand_id
1 'polypeptide(L)'
;MHLRARHLRILVQASFLLLFLASVWALADVRVPGRVASLFLAIDPLHGVVAALSDWTVPGYLWAGMLVLAATAFLGRFFCGWICPLGTLQQLVSWLAAPRGRLRRERNRYRRWFAAKYLVLTSLLVWAALGLSHAGWLDPISLLTRAVASGFRPLWHGGASPTGWISAAMVVVILVLSTWIPRFHCRAVCPLGALLGLAARLAPLRIRRDATVCTGCELCLIACQGADEPLGDHRVSECHVCLNCLPSCPETGLRYGLARETAPPAPSLDVGRRQFLVTATATLVLAPAVRVAGGGHGARTADAIRPPGALNEEAFLARCITCGACVDSCPTGALVPDLGRTGVDGLFTPVLVPRRGWCEPSCTRCGEVCPSRAIATLTPREKQAINGPAKVVIGTAFVDRGRCLPWAMDTPCIVCEEMCPTSP
;
A
#
# COMPACT_ATOMS: atom_id res chain seq x y z
N MET A 1 -12.38 -14.33 30.65
CA MET A 1 -11.53 -13.26 30.05
C MET A 1 -11.47 -13.30 28.51
N HIS A 2 -11.52 -14.47 27.85
CA HIS A 2 -11.31 -14.60 26.39
C HIS A 2 -12.38 -13.99 25.46
N LEU A 3 -13.65 -13.94 25.87
CA LEU A 3 -14.69 -13.25 25.09
C LEU A 3 -14.39 -11.74 24.93
N ARG A 4 -13.77 -11.10 25.93
CA ARG A 4 -13.43 -9.66 25.89
C ARG A 4 -12.40 -9.35 24.79
N ALA A 5 -11.44 -10.24 24.55
CA ALA A 5 -10.40 -10.05 23.54
C ALA A 5 -10.95 -10.05 22.09
N ARG A 6 -11.95 -10.92 21.79
CA ARG A 6 -12.59 -10.95 20.46
C ARG A 6 -13.35 -9.66 20.18
N HIS A 7 -14.18 -9.20 21.13
CA HIS A 7 -14.97 -7.98 20.97
C HIS A 7 -14.06 -6.75 20.88
N LEU A 8 -13.02 -6.67 21.71
CA LEU A 8 -12.02 -5.62 21.62
C LEU A 8 -11.35 -5.60 20.24
N ARG A 9 -10.94 -6.76 19.71
CA ARG A 9 -10.36 -6.84 18.36
C ARG A 9 -11.31 -6.35 17.28
N ILE A 10 -12.59 -6.75 17.33
CA ILE A 10 -13.60 -6.33 16.35
C ILE A 10 -13.81 -4.81 16.43
N LEU A 11 -13.91 -4.26 17.65
CA LEU A 11 -14.03 -2.82 17.87
C LEU A 11 -12.81 -2.08 17.29
N VAL A 12 -11.60 -2.53 17.61
CA VAL A 12 -10.36 -1.93 17.08
C VAL A 12 -10.32 -1.99 15.55
N GLN A 13 -10.62 -3.16 14.95
CA GLN A 13 -10.66 -3.32 13.51
C GLN A 13 -11.70 -2.41 12.83
N ALA A 14 -12.89 -2.32 13.41
CA ALA A 14 -13.96 -1.46 12.90
C ALA A 14 -13.57 0.02 13.01
N SER A 15 -13.02 0.44 14.15
CA SER A 15 -12.53 1.80 14.35
C SER A 15 -11.45 2.17 13.34
N PHE A 16 -10.42 1.33 13.13
CA PHE A 16 -9.36 1.61 12.15
C PHE A 16 -9.86 1.59 10.71
N LEU A 17 -10.80 0.69 10.36
CA LEU A 17 -11.41 0.68 9.03
C LEU A 17 -12.24 1.94 8.78
N LEU A 18 -13.05 2.35 9.75
CA LEU A 18 -13.85 3.58 9.66
C LEU A 18 -12.96 4.82 9.59
N LEU A 19 -11.88 4.88 10.40
CA LEU A 19 -10.89 5.94 10.33
C LEU A 19 -10.18 5.98 8.98
N PHE A 20 -9.82 4.83 8.42
CA PHE A 20 -9.22 4.75 7.09
C PHE A 20 -10.19 5.27 6.01
N LEU A 21 -11.43 4.76 6.00
CA LEU A 21 -12.45 5.21 5.04
C LEU A 21 -12.73 6.70 5.19
N ALA A 22 -12.88 7.19 6.42
CA ALA A 22 -13.05 8.62 6.69
C ALA A 22 -11.85 9.43 6.20
N SER A 23 -10.61 8.95 6.38
CA SER A 23 -9.41 9.66 5.91
C SER A 23 -9.37 9.79 4.38
N VAL A 24 -9.70 8.73 3.65
CA VAL A 24 -9.70 8.73 2.17
C VAL A 24 -10.90 9.48 1.60
N TRP A 25 -12.07 9.41 2.24
CA TRP A 25 -13.23 10.20 1.81
C TRP A 25 -13.05 11.70 2.14
N ALA A 26 -12.57 12.03 3.33
CA ALA A 26 -12.34 13.42 3.74
C ALA A 26 -11.18 14.09 2.97
N LEU A 27 -10.25 13.30 2.43
CA LEU A 27 -9.08 13.76 1.66
C LEU A 27 -9.46 14.65 0.46
N ALA A 28 -10.62 14.44 -0.14
CA ALA A 28 -11.08 15.25 -1.27
C ALA A 28 -12.09 16.35 -0.86
N ASP A 29 -12.96 16.09 0.13
CA ASP A 29 -14.08 17.00 0.43
C ASP A 29 -13.77 18.00 1.55
N VAL A 30 -12.88 17.65 2.49
CA VAL A 30 -12.55 18.47 3.66
C VAL A 30 -11.06 18.85 3.64
N ARG A 31 -10.71 20.03 4.17
CA ARG A 31 -9.32 20.46 4.31
C ARG A 31 -8.70 19.79 5.55
N VAL A 32 -8.40 18.50 5.43
CA VAL A 32 -7.71 17.75 6.48
C VAL A 32 -6.21 18.05 6.42
N PRO A 33 -5.52 18.27 7.56
CA PRO A 33 -4.06 18.43 7.55
C PRO A 33 -3.38 17.22 6.91
N GLY A 34 -2.48 17.46 5.95
CA GLY A 34 -1.84 16.38 5.17
C GLY A 34 -1.18 15.28 6.01
N ARG A 35 -0.61 15.63 7.17
CA ARG A 35 -0.03 14.66 8.13
C ARG A 35 -1.03 13.63 8.64
N VAL A 36 -2.28 14.05 8.87
CA VAL A 36 -3.36 13.16 9.32
C VAL A 36 -3.82 12.28 8.17
N ALA A 37 -3.95 12.86 6.97
CA ALA A 37 -4.35 12.14 5.78
C ALA A 37 -3.35 11.05 5.36
N SER A 38 -2.05 11.29 5.53
CA SER A 38 -1.00 10.32 5.19
C SER A 38 -0.64 9.36 6.33
N LEU A 39 -1.31 9.43 7.49
CA LEU A 39 -0.91 8.68 8.69
C LEU A 39 -0.87 7.17 8.46
N PHE A 40 -1.90 6.61 7.82
CA PHE A 40 -1.95 5.18 7.51
C PHE A 40 -0.80 4.74 6.59
N LEU A 41 -0.44 5.58 5.62
CA LEU A 41 0.67 5.30 4.70
C LEU A 41 2.04 5.44 5.37
N ALA A 42 2.17 6.34 6.36
CA ALA A 42 3.39 6.58 7.12
C ALA A 42 3.68 5.48 8.15
N ILE A 43 2.64 4.87 8.72
CA ILE A 43 2.74 3.75 9.67
C ILE A 43 3.21 2.46 8.98
N ASP A 44 3.19 2.41 7.65
CA ASP A 44 3.64 1.27 6.88
C ASP A 44 5.17 1.10 6.88
N PRO A 45 5.71 0.06 7.54
CA PRO A 45 7.16 -0.17 7.55
C PRO A 45 7.74 -0.56 6.19
N LEU A 46 6.95 -1.17 5.30
CA LEU A 46 7.45 -1.56 3.98
C LEU A 46 7.82 -0.33 3.17
N HIS A 47 6.99 0.72 3.19
CA HIS A 47 7.30 1.98 2.51
C HIS A 47 8.56 2.63 3.06
N GLY A 48 8.77 2.58 4.38
CA GLY A 48 9.97 3.10 5.00
C GLY A 48 11.23 2.37 4.53
N VAL A 49 11.23 1.02 4.60
CA VAL A 49 12.37 0.20 4.19
C VAL A 49 12.67 0.35 2.71
N VAL A 50 11.66 0.33 1.85
CA VAL A 50 11.84 0.50 0.41
C VAL A 50 12.36 1.89 0.08
N ALA A 51 11.79 2.96 0.65
CA ALA A 51 12.27 4.31 0.40
C ALA A 51 13.73 4.51 0.87
N ALA A 52 14.11 3.94 2.02
CA ALA A 52 15.49 3.99 2.50
C ALA A 52 16.47 3.25 1.58
N LEU A 53 16.02 2.15 0.98
CA LEU A 53 16.85 1.36 0.07
C LEU A 53 16.94 1.98 -1.33
N SER A 54 15.86 2.60 -1.81
CA SER A 54 15.80 3.18 -3.16
C SER A 54 16.59 4.47 -3.32
N ASP A 55 16.55 5.35 -2.32
CA ASP A 55 17.13 6.69 -2.41
C ASP A 55 18.27 6.91 -1.40
N TRP A 56 18.64 5.89 -0.62
CA TRP A 56 19.66 5.95 0.43
C TRP A 56 19.43 7.07 1.47
N THR A 57 18.20 7.59 1.56
CA THR A 57 17.82 8.61 2.54
C THR A 57 16.86 8.03 3.58
N VAL A 58 16.90 8.55 4.81
CA VAL A 58 15.99 8.16 5.88
C VAL A 58 14.84 9.17 5.91
N PRO A 59 13.70 8.91 5.24
CA PRO A 59 12.56 9.80 5.32
C PRO A 59 12.07 9.99 6.76
N GLY A 60 11.66 11.22 7.09
CA GLY A 60 11.18 11.56 8.43
C GLY A 60 9.91 10.83 8.90
N TYR A 61 9.22 10.04 8.07
CA TYR A 61 8.10 9.18 8.47
C TYR A 61 8.52 7.73 8.81
N LEU A 62 9.78 7.36 8.56
CA LEU A 62 10.30 6.01 8.83
C LEU A 62 10.11 5.58 10.27
N TRP A 63 10.19 6.51 11.22
CA TRP A 63 10.06 6.19 12.65
C TRP A 63 8.71 5.53 12.96
N ALA A 64 7.62 5.94 12.30
CA ALA A 64 6.29 5.36 12.53
C ALA A 64 6.25 3.89 12.08
N GLY A 65 6.80 3.60 10.89
CA GLY A 65 6.97 2.23 10.42
C GLY A 65 7.92 1.41 11.31
N MET A 66 9.04 1.98 11.77
CA MET A 66 9.98 1.31 12.67
C MET A 66 9.34 0.98 14.02
N LEU A 67 8.47 1.84 14.56
CA LEU A 67 7.69 1.53 15.75
C LEU A 67 6.76 0.33 15.53
N VAL A 68 6.11 0.22 14.36
CA VAL A 68 5.30 -0.95 14.02
C VAL A 68 6.15 -2.22 13.91
N LEU A 69 7.35 -2.13 13.31
CA LEU A 69 8.27 -3.27 13.24
C LEU A 69 8.76 -3.69 14.62
N ALA A 70 9.15 -2.75 15.47
CA ALA A 70 9.57 -3.03 16.85
C ALA A 70 8.42 -3.65 17.66
N ALA A 71 7.22 -3.07 17.57
CA ALA A 71 6.03 -3.63 18.19
C ALA A 71 5.70 -5.03 17.63
N THR A 72 5.93 -5.28 16.35
CA THR A 72 5.74 -6.61 15.73
C THR A 72 6.78 -7.62 16.19
N ALA A 73 8.03 -7.18 16.34
CA ALA A 73 9.11 -7.99 16.90
C ALA A 73 8.89 -8.31 18.37
N PHE A 74 7.98 -7.61 19.06
CA PHE A 74 7.63 -7.89 20.46
C PHE A 74 6.30 -8.65 20.62
N LEU A 75 5.24 -8.20 19.94
CA LEU A 75 3.85 -8.70 20.06
C LEU A 75 3.49 -9.76 19.01
N GLY A 76 4.39 -10.07 18.07
CA GLY A 76 4.08 -10.83 16.87
C GLY A 76 3.36 -9.98 15.82
N ARG A 77 2.84 -10.60 14.75
CA ARG A 77 2.26 -9.92 13.58
C ARG A 77 0.84 -9.36 13.86
N PHE A 78 0.71 -8.49 14.86
CA PHE A 78 -0.55 -7.91 15.31
C PHE A 78 -1.15 -6.94 14.29
N PHE A 79 -0.33 -6.20 13.53
CA PHE A 79 -0.80 -5.17 12.60
C PHE A 79 -1.84 -5.70 11.59
N CYS A 80 -1.57 -6.85 10.96
CA CYS A 80 -2.49 -7.49 10.02
C CYS A 80 -3.82 -7.93 10.69
N GLY A 81 -3.76 -8.31 11.96
CA GLY A 81 -4.90 -8.80 12.73
C GLY A 81 -5.75 -7.72 13.40
N TRP A 82 -5.21 -6.53 13.64
CA TRP A 82 -5.86 -5.50 14.48
C TRP A 82 -6.03 -4.15 13.77
N ILE A 83 -5.06 -3.72 12.94
CA ILE A 83 -5.00 -2.35 12.41
C ILE A 83 -5.28 -2.31 10.90
N CYS A 84 -4.74 -3.26 10.13
CA CYS A 84 -4.75 -3.22 8.67
C CYS A 84 -6.20 -3.23 8.09
N PRO A 85 -6.62 -2.18 7.36
CA PRO A 85 -7.99 -2.06 6.83
C PRO A 85 -8.30 -3.14 5.78
N LEU A 86 -7.37 -3.42 4.85
CA LEU A 86 -7.55 -4.50 3.87
C LEU A 86 -7.61 -5.89 4.54
N GLY A 87 -6.89 -6.08 5.65
CA GLY A 87 -6.97 -7.29 6.46
C GLY A 87 -8.34 -7.47 7.13
N THR A 88 -8.91 -6.37 7.65
CA THR A 88 -10.27 -6.34 8.21
C THR A 88 -11.33 -6.66 7.15
N LEU A 89 -11.25 -6.05 5.96
CA LEU A 89 -12.17 -6.33 4.85
C LEU A 89 -12.11 -7.80 4.42
N GLN A 90 -10.90 -8.35 4.26
CA GLN A 90 -10.74 -9.77 3.93
C GLN A 90 -11.34 -10.67 5.02
N GLN A 91 -11.15 -10.35 6.30
CA GLN A 91 -11.74 -11.12 7.39
C GLN A 91 -13.28 -11.04 7.40
N LEU A 92 -13.84 -9.86 7.12
CA LEU A 92 -15.29 -9.66 7.02
C LEU A 92 -15.87 -10.50 5.88
N VAL A 93 -15.30 -10.41 4.68
CA VAL A 93 -15.75 -11.20 3.51
C VAL A 93 -15.59 -12.70 3.76
N SER A 94 -14.46 -13.12 4.34
CA SER A 94 -14.21 -14.53 4.72
C SER A 94 -15.15 -15.02 5.81
N TRP A 95 -15.73 -14.12 6.61
CA TRP A 95 -16.71 -14.46 7.64
C TRP A 95 -18.13 -14.56 7.05
N LEU A 96 -18.50 -13.63 6.16
CA LEU A 96 -19.78 -13.65 5.45
C LEU A 96 -19.92 -14.85 4.50
N ALA A 97 -18.87 -15.16 3.74
CA ALA A 97 -18.87 -16.26 2.77
C ALA A 97 -18.44 -17.62 3.36
N ALA A 98 -18.19 -17.68 4.68
CA ALA A 98 -17.51 -18.80 5.32
C ALA A 98 -18.21 -20.15 5.11
N PRO A 99 -17.56 -21.16 4.50
CA PRO A 99 -17.99 -22.54 4.66
C PRO A 99 -17.85 -22.97 6.13
N ARG A 100 -18.77 -23.82 6.62
CA ARG A 100 -18.77 -24.32 8.01
C ARG A 100 -18.04 -25.67 8.10
N GLY A 101 -17.47 -25.96 9.27
CA GLY A 101 -16.93 -27.30 9.60
C GLY A 101 -15.68 -27.70 8.82
N ARG A 102 -15.68 -28.94 8.29
CA ARG A 102 -14.50 -29.62 7.71
C ARG A 102 -13.86 -28.86 6.54
N LEU A 103 -14.66 -28.25 5.66
CA LEU A 103 -14.14 -27.50 4.52
C LEU A 103 -13.31 -26.29 4.95
N ARG A 104 -13.69 -25.62 6.05
CA ARG A 104 -12.91 -24.50 6.60
C ARG A 104 -11.61 -24.95 7.23
N ARG A 105 -11.61 -26.12 7.89
CA ARG A 105 -10.41 -26.76 8.44
C ARG A 105 -9.39 -27.02 7.32
N GLU A 106 -9.81 -27.64 6.22
CA GLU A 106 -8.93 -27.98 5.10
C GLU A 106 -8.39 -26.74 4.38
N ARG A 107 -9.22 -25.69 4.21
CA ARG A 107 -8.80 -24.40 3.63
C ARG A 107 -7.84 -23.60 4.53
N ASN A 108 -7.85 -23.85 5.83
CA ASN A 108 -6.96 -23.20 6.79
C ASN A 108 -5.63 -23.92 7.02
N ARG A 109 -5.43 -25.12 6.45
CA ARG A 109 -4.12 -25.78 6.49
C ARG A 109 -3.07 -24.96 5.74
N TYR A 110 -1.84 -25.03 6.23
CA TYR A 110 -0.74 -24.37 5.57
C TYR A 110 -0.48 -25.00 4.19
N ARG A 111 -0.07 -24.18 3.24
CA ARG A 111 0.33 -24.61 1.91
C ARG A 111 1.65 -23.95 1.57
N ARG A 112 2.62 -24.71 1.05
CA ARG A 112 3.97 -24.22 0.75
C ARG A 112 4.00 -22.98 -0.14
N TRP A 113 3.05 -22.83 -1.05
CA TRP A 113 2.98 -21.65 -1.93
C TRP A 113 2.62 -20.34 -1.18
N PHE A 114 2.16 -20.39 0.07
CA PHE A 114 2.05 -19.18 0.90
C PHE A 114 3.40 -18.50 1.14
N ALA A 115 4.51 -19.23 0.98
CA ALA A 115 5.84 -18.65 1.00
C ALA A 115 6.11 -17.68 -0.19
N ALA A 116 5.25 -17.65 -1.22
CA ALA A 116 5.41 -16.76 -2.37
C ALA A 116 5.49 -15.27 -1.99
N LYS A 117 4.84 -14.84 -0.91
CA LYS A 117 4.96 -13.45 -0.40
C LYS A 117 6.40 -13.04 -0.07
N TYR A 118 7.26 -13.99 0.32
CA TYR A 118 8.68 -13.72 0.58
C TYR A 118 9.47 -13.58 -0.72
N LEU A 119 9.06 -14.27 -1.78
CA LEU A 119 9.62 -14.09 -3.12
C LEU A 119 9.24 -12.71 -3.66
N VAL A 120 7.97 -12.30 -3.52
CA VAL A 120 7.49 -10.95 -3.85
C VAL A 120 8.28 -9.88 -3.08
N LEU A 121 8.44 -10.05 -1.76
CA LEU A 121 9.26 -9.14 -0.95
C LEU A 121 10.71 -9.07 -1.44
N THR A 122 11.32 -10.22 -1.74
CA THR A 122 12.71 -10.26 -2.24
C THR A 122 12.84 -9.50 -3.55
N SER A 123 11.93 -9.73 -4.50
CA SER A 123 11.92 -9.01 -5.77
C SER A 123 11.74 -7.50 -5.59
N LEU A 124 10.85 -7.06 -4.69
CA LEU A 124 10.65 -5.64 -4.40
C LEU A 124 11.89 -5.00 -3.77
N LEU A 125 12.57 -5.68 -2.86
CA LEU A 125 13.81 -5.16 -2.25
C LEU A 125 14.96 -5.08 -3.26
N VAL A 126 15.07 -6.04 -4.17
CA VAL A 126 16.05 -5.99 -5.26
C VAL A 126 15.74 -4.83 -6.22
N TRP A 127 14.47 -4.61 -6.58
CA TRP A 127 14.07 -3.45 -7.39
C TRP A 127 14.35 -2.12 -6.70
N ALA A 128 14.06 -2.04 -5.41
CA ALA A 128 14.38 -0.89 -4.58
C ALA A 128 15.88 -0.61 -4.56
N ALA A 129 16.72 -1.63 -4.37
CA ALA A 129 18.18 -1.46 -4.41
C ALA A 129 18.71 -0.96 -5.76
N LEU A 130 17.95 -1.13 -6.84
CA LEU A 130 18.24 -0.60 -8.18
C LEU A 130 17.62 0.80 -8.42
N GLY A 131 17.12 1.47 -7.38
CA GLY A 131 16.57 2.84 -7.45
C GLY A 131 15.07 2.94 -7.79
N LEU A 132 14.29 1.87 -7.71
CA LEU A 132 12.86 1.89 -8.06
C LEU A 132 11.92 1.50 -6.92
N SER A 133 10.94 2.36 -6.65
CA SER A 133 9.97 2.17 -5.56
C SER A 133 8.60 1.66 -6.04
N HIS A 134 8.50 0.37 -6.37
CA HIS A 134 7.23 -0.29 -6.74
C HIS A 134 6.44 -0.88 -5.57
N ALA A 135 6.79 -0.54 -4.33
CA ALA A 135 6.19 -1.11 -3.12
C ALA A 135 4.65 -0.99 -3.09
N GLY A 136 4.10 0.14 -3.55
CA GLY A 136 2.66 0.42 -3.45
C GLY A 136 1.75 -0.40 -4.34
N TRP A 137 2.28 -1.24 -5.24
CA TRP A 137 1.44 -2.08 -6.11
C TRP A 137 0.76 -3.21 -5.37
N LEU A 138 1.49 -3.87 -4.46
CA LEU A 138 1.02 -5.02 -3.69
C LEU A 138 0.95 -4.72 -2.18
N ASP A 139 1.35 -3.52 -1.77
CA ASP A 139 1.15 -3.04 -0.42
C ASP A 139 -0.35 -2.88 -0.11
N PRO A 140 -0.87 -3.47 0.99
CA PRO A 140 -2.30 -3.46 1.28
C PRO A 140 -2.86 -2.07 1.56
N ILE A 141 -2.06 -1.12 2.06
CA ILE A 141 -2.54 0.23 2.40
C ILE A 141 -2.57 1.07 1.13
N SER A 142 -1.46 1.14 0.40
CA SER A 142 -1.37 1.87 -0.87
C SER A 142 -2.37 1.35 -1.91
N LEU A 143 -2.51 0.02 -2.04
CA LEU A 143 -3.45 -0.59 -2.96
C LEU A 143 -4.90 -0.22 -2.61
N LEU A 144 -5.26 -0.28 -1.32
CA LEU A 144 -6.61 0.07 -0.89
C LEU A 144 -6.89 1.57 -1.03
N THR A 145 -5.93 2.43 -0.69
CA THR A 145 -6.04 3.88 -0.88
C THR A 145 -6.29 4.20 -2.35
N ARG A 146 -5.48 3.66 -3.26
CA ARG A 146 -5.62 3.88 -4.71
C ARG A 146 -6.93 3.31 -5.28
N ALA A 147 -7.37 2.14 -4.79
CA ALA A 147 -8.63 1.54 -5.19
C ALA A 147 -9.83 2.41 -4.78
N VAL A 148 -9.84 2.95 -3.56
CA VAL A 148 -10.91 3.84 -3.09
C VAL A 148 -10.86 5.18 -3.83
N ALA A 149 -9.69 5.83 -3.85
CA ALA A 149 -9.48 7.16 -4.42
C ALA A 149 -9.79 7.23 -5.93
N SER A 150 -9.17 6.36 -6.72
CA SER A 150 -9.24 6.44 -8.18
C SER A 150 -10.29 5.50 -8.79
N GLY A 151 -10.69 4.45 -8.06
CA GLY A 151 -11.60 3.42 -8.57
C GLY A 151 -13.03 3.57 -8.09
N PHE A 152 -13.26 3.44 -6.77
CA PHE A 152 -14.61 3.44 -6.21
C PHE A 152 -15.24 4.83 -6.11
N ARG A 153 -14.47 5.85 -5.75
CA ARG A 153 -15.00 7.21 -5.54
C ARG A 153 -15.53 7.87 -6.83
N PRO A 154 -14.87 7.79 -8.00
CA PRO A 154 -15.38 8.38 -9.22
C PRO A 154 -16.76 7.86 -9.64
N LEU A 155 -17.11 6.62 -9.28
CA LEU A 155 -18.45 6.06 -9.51
C LEU A 155 -19.56 6.87 -8.83
N TRP A 156 -19.27 7.49 -7.69
CA TRP A 156 -20.25 8.27 -6.94
C TRP A 156 -20.48 9.67 -7.54
N HIS A 157 -19.48 10.20 -8.25
CA HIS A 157 -19.52 11.55 -8.84
C HIS A 157 -19.70 11.54 -10.36
N GLY A 158 -20.06 10.39 -10.96
CA GLY A 158 -20.32 10.27 -12.41
C GLY A 158 -19.07 10.33 -13.29
N GLY A 159 -17.87 10.11 -12.74
CA GLY A 159 -16.61 10.12 -13.47
C GLY A 159 -16.00 8.72 -13.63
N ALA A 160 -15.27 8.49 -14.71
CA ALA A 160 -14.49 7.25 -14.91
C ALA A 160 -13.00 7.58 -15.12
N SER A 161 -12.14 7.06 -14.25
CA SER A 161 -10.69 7.05 -14.48
C SER A 161 -10.26 5.63 -14.87
N PRO A 162 -9.79 5.38 -16.12
CA PRO A 162 -9.35 4.04 -16.57
C PRO A 162 -8.31 3.41 -15.63
N THR A 163 -7.48 4.25 -15.04
CA THR A 163 -6.39 3.94 -14.12
C THR A 163 -6.84 3.36 -12.78
N GLY A 164 -7.90 3.92 -12.20
CA GLY A 164 -8.37 3.51 -10.87
C GLY A 164 -9.08 2.16 -10.88
N TRP A 165 -9.66 1.79 -12.02
CA TRP A 165 -10.30 0.49 -12.22
C TRP A 165 -9.36 -0.68 -12.05
N ILE A 166 -8.08 -0.55 -12.42
CA ILE A 166 -7.11 -1.63 -12.23
C ILE A 166 -6.94 -1.93 -10.74
N SER A 167 -6.80 -0.90 -9.91
CA SER A 167 -6.59 -1.07 -8.46
C SER A 167 -7.86 -1.54 -7.76
N ALA A 168 -9.02 -1.00 -8.16
CA ALA A 168 -10.32 -1.49 -7.68
C ALA A 168 -10.52 -2.96 -8.06
N ALA A 169 -10.26 -3.35 -9.30
CA ALA A 169 -10.34 -4.73 -9.75
C ALA A 169 -9.40 -5.65 -8.96
N MET A 170 -8.16 -5.24 -8.71
CA MET A 170 -7.23 -6.00 -7.86
C MET A 170 -7.78 -6.21 -6.45
N VAL A 171 -8.32 -5.17 -5.80
CA VAL A 171 -8.94 -5.30 -4.47
C VAL A 171 -10.15 -6.21 -4.51
N VAL A 172 -11.04 -6.08 -5.51
CA VAL A 172 -12.21 -6.95 -5.68
C VAL A 172 -11.77 -8.41 -5.85
N VAL A 173 -10.81 -8.69 -6.71
CA VAL A 173 -10.26 -10.04 -6.91
C VAL A 173 -9.67 -10.59 -5.61
N ILE A 174 -8.93 -9.79 -4.84
CA ILE A 174 -8.41 -10.19 -3.52
C ILE A 174 -9.54 -10.55 -2.56
N LEU A 175 -10.61 -9.76 -2.51
CA LEU A 175 -11.75 -10.00 -1.62
C LEU A 175 -12.53 -11.25 -2.05
N VAL A 176 -12.77 -11.43 -3.34
CA VAL A 176 -13.41 -12.63 -3.90
C VAL A 176 -12.56 -13.87 -3.60
N LEU A 177 -11.24 -13.83 -3.83
CA LEU A 177 -10.33 -14.92 -3.47
C LEU A 177 -10.34 -15.23 -1.96
N SER A 178 -10.57 -14.21 -1.13
CA SER A 178 -10.66 -14.37 0.32
C SER A 178 -11.90 -15.14 0.78
N THR A 179 -12.93 -15.30 -0.07
CA THR A 179 -14.06 -16.19 0.21
C THR A 179 -13.65 -17.67 0.19
N TRP A 180 -12.67 -18.05 -0.64
CA TRP A 180 -12.15 -19.42 -0.72
C TRP A 180 -11.01 -19.67 0.26
N ILE A 181 -10.06 -18.74 0.37
CA ILE A 181 -8.90 -18.86 1.25
C ILE A 181 -8.92 -17.65 2.20
N PRO A 182 -9.22 -17.84 3.50
CA PRO A 182 -9.34 -16.71 4.41
C PRO A 182 -8.08 -15.86 4.40
N ARG A 183 -8.23 -14.54 4.21
CA ARG A 183 -7.11 -13.58 4.10
C ARG A 183 -6.05 -13.96 3.05
N PHE A 184 -6.50 -14.38 1.87
CA PHE A 184 -5.66 -14.80 0.74
C PHE A 184 -4.46 -13.89 0.52
N HIS A 185 -4.66 -12.57 0.45
CA HIS A 185 -3.58 -11.63 0.14
C HIS A 185 -2.53 -11.60 1.27
N CYS A 186 -2.95 -11.56 2.54
CA CYS A 186 -2.02 -11.55 3.68
C CYS A 186 -1.23 -12.86 3.85
N ARG A 187 -1.78 -13.99 3.39
CA ARG A 187 -1.14 -15.31 3.45
C ARG A 187 -0.20 -15.56 2.28
N ALA A 188 -0.53 -15.11 1.08
CA ALA A 188 0.15 -15.55 -0.13
C ALA A 188 0.94 -14.48 -0.90
N VAL A 189 0.53 -13.21 -0.86
CA VAL A 189 1.03 -12.19 -1.82
C VAL A 189 1.62 -10.96 -1.13
N CYS A 190 1.08 -10.59 0.03
CA CYS A 190 1.36 -9.31 0.70
C CYS A 190 2.82 -9.18 1.15
N PRO A 191 3.62 -8.28 0.55
CA PRO A 191 5.03 -8.07 0.93
C PRO A 191 5.17 -7.45 2.33
N LEU A 192 4.27 -6.55 2.72
CA LEU A 192 4.21 -6.03 4.08
C LEU A 192 3.99 -7.17 5.08
N GLY A 193 3.11 -8.10 4.74
CA GLY A 193 2.85 -9.30 5.52
C GLY A 193 4.07 -10.22 5.66
N ALA A 194 4.89 -10.33 4.61
CA ALA A 194 6.14 -11.07 4.64
C ALA A 194 7.16 -10.38 5.57
N LEU A 195 7.34 -9.07 5.45
CA LEU A 195 8.25 -8.27 6.27
C LEU A 195 7.89 -8.35 7.76
N LEU A 196 6.62 -8.13 8.09
CA LEU A 196 6.12 -8.28 9.46
C LEU A 196 6.22 -9.72 9.97
N GLY A 197 6.07 -10.71 9.08
CA GLY A 197 6.26 -12.12 9.41
C GLY A 197 7.71 -12.47 9.75
N LEU A 198 8.70 -11.82 9.12
CA LEU A 198 10.12 -11.95 9.47
C LEU A 198 10.38 -11.36 10.86
N ALA A 199 9.89 -10.14 11.13
CA ALA A 199 10.02 -9.48 12.43
C ALA A 199 9.36 -10.29 13.55
N ALA A 200 8.17 -10.86 13.30
CA ALA A 200 7.43 -11.64 14.28
C ALA A 200 8.15 -12.93 14.73
N ARG A 201 9.20 -13.40 14.03
CA ARG A 201 10.01 -14.55 14.49
C ARG A 201 10.80 -14.23 15.75
N LEU A 202 11.08 -12.94 15.99
CA LEU A 202 11.75 -12.45 17.20
C LEU A 202 10.79 -12.32 18.39
N ALA A 203 9.46 -12.43 18.15
CA ALA A 203 8.44 -12.16 19.16
C ALA A 203 8.53 -13.09 20.38
N PRO A 204 8.83 -12.54 21.58
CA PRO A 204 8.73 -13.30 22.82
C PRO A 204 7.27 -13.61 23.16
N LEU A 205 6.36 -12.66 22.90
CA LEU A 205 4.92 -12.84 23.07
C LEU A 205 4.33 -13.51 21.83
N ARG A 206 3.85 -14.74 22.01
CA ARG A 206 3.19 -15.50 20.95
C ARG A 206 2.20 -16.50 21.52
N ILE A 207 1.40 -17.08 20.64
CA ILE A 207 0.48 -18.15 21.02
C ILE A 207 1.30 -19.41 21.32
N ARG A 208 1.01 -20.05 22.45
CA ARG A 208 1.67 -21.27 22.91
C ARG A 208 0.64 -22.32 23.19
N ARG A 209 0.98 -23.56 22.85
CA ARG A 209 0.19 -24.75 23.15
C ARG A 209 0.81 -25.45 24.35
N ASP A 210 -0.04 -25.82 25.29
CA ASP A 210 0.28 -26.79 26.33
C ASP A 210 0.02 -28.19 25.78
N ALA A 211 1.08 -28.98 25.63
CA ALA A 211 1.00 -30.34 25.09
C ALA A 211 0.34 -31.31 26.08
N THR A 212 0.41 -31.04 27.38
CA THR A 212 -0.14 -31.91 28.43
C THR A 212 -1.67 -31.86 28.49
N VAL A 213 -2.23 -30.68 28.19
CA VAL A 213 -3.68 -30.44 28.25
C VAL A 213 -4.36 -30.65 26.90
N CYS A 214 -3.64 -30.55 25.78
CA CYS A 214 -4.28 -30.49 24.46
C CYS A 214 -4.58 -31.88 23.87
N THR A 215 -5.87 -32.15 23.66
CA THR A 215 -6.45 -33.40 23.13
C THR A 215 -6.34 -33.59 21.61
N GLY A 216 -5.80 -32.62 20.85
CA GLY A 216 -5.64 -32.77 19.39
C GLY A 216 -6.91 -32.56 18.55
N CYS A 217 -7.97 -31.95 19.10
CA CYS A 217 -9.29 -31.82 18.45
C CYS A 217 -9.38 -30.93 17.19
N GLU A 218 -8.31 -30.24 16.79
CA GLU A 218 -8.23 -29.35 15.62
C GLU A 218 -9.23 -28.18 15.52
N LEU A 219 -10.01 -27.89 16.56
CA LEU A 219 -10.97 -26.77 16.57
C LEU A 219 -10.31 -25.40 16.39
N CYS A 220 -9.11 -25.20 16.95
CA CYS A 220 -8.36 -23.95 16.75
C CYS A 220 -7.88 -23.75 15.31
N LEU A 221 -7.73 -24.81 14.50
CA LEU A 221 -7.41 -24.69 13.06
C LEU A 221 -8.59 -24.12 12.26
N ILE A 222 -9.83 -24.42 12.66
CA ILE A 222 -11.04 -23.85 12.04
C ILE A 222 -11.13 -22.35 12.31
N ALA A 223 -10.80 -21.92 13.53
CA ALA A 223 -10.83 -20.51 13.94
C ALA A 223 -9.64 -19.70 13.41
N CYS A 224 -8.53 -20.36 13.09
CA CYS A 224 -7.30 -19.75 12.60
C CYS A 224 -7.54 -18.90 11.33
N GLN A 225 -6.95 -17.71 11.31
CA GLN A 225 -6.98 -16.80 10.17
C GLN A 225 -5.63 -16.66 9.47
N GLY A 226 -4.53 -17.18 10.04
CA GLY A 226 -3.19 -17.10 9.47
C GLY A 226 -2.74 -18.34 8.67
N ALA A 227 -3.42 -19.48 8.80
CA ALA A 227 -2.87 -20.79 8.41
C ALA A 227 -1.52 -21.10 9.10
N ASP A 228 -1.41 -20.72 10.38
CA ASP A 228 -0.21 -20.88 11.20
C ASP A 228 -0.08 -22.26 11.85
N GLU A 229 -1.03 -23.17 11.62
CA GLU A 229 -1.03 -24.55 12.16
C GLU A 229 -0.80 -24.61 13.67
N PRO A 230 -1.75 -24.09 14.50
CA PRO A 230 -1.55 -23.95 15.94
C PRO A 230 -1.43 -25.30 16.69
N LEU A 231 -1.82 -26.42 16.06
CA LEU A 231 -1.56 -27.77 16.60
C LEU A 231 -0.27 -28.40 16.09
N GLY A 232 0.21 -28.01 14.91
CA GLY A 232 1.40 -28.57 14.27
C GLY A 232 2.64 -27.76 14.62
N ASP A 233 3.47 -27.44 13.62
CA ASP A 233 4.73 -26.73 13.80
C ASP A 233 4.58 -25.27 14.29
N HIS A 234 3.36 -24.75 14.43
CA HIS A 234 3.05 -23.37 14.79
C HIS A 234 3.95 -22.32 14.11
N ARG A 235 3.62 -22.00 12.85
CA ARG A 235 4.36 -21.06 12.00
C ARG A 235 4.10 -19.62 12.45
N VAL A 236 4.92 -19.13 13.39
CA VAL A 236 4.81 -17.79 13.99
C VAL A 236 4.80 -16.66 12.94
N SER A 237 5.49 -16.83 11.81
CA SER A 237 5.51 -15.86 10.71
C SER A 237 4.17 -15.71 9.98
N GLU A 238 3.30 -16.71 10.07
CA GLU A 238 1.94 -16.70 9.52
C GLU A 238 0.89 -16.23 10.53
N CYS A 239 1.15 -16.39 11.83
CA CYS A 239 0.22 -16.04 12.89
C CYS A 239 -0.07 -14.53 12.94
N HIS A 240 -1.31 -14.12 12.66
CA HIS A 240 -1.74 -12.71 12.73
C HIS A 240 -2.08 -12.21 14.15
N VAL A 241 -1.84 -13.04 15.18
CA VAL A 241 -2.19 -12.72 16.58
C VAL A 241 -3.64 -12.24 16.72
N CYS A 242 -4.56 -12.86 15.96
CA CYS A 242 -5.99 -12.51 15.97
C CYS A 242 -6.73 -13.06 17.18
N LEU A 243 -6.09 -13.97 17.93
CA LEU A 243 -6.57 -14.61 19.15
C LEU A 243 -7.89 -15.40 19.03
N ASN A 244 -8.38 -15.64 17.81
CA ASN A 244 -9.64 -16.38 17.61
C ASN A 244 -9.53 -17.86 18.05
N CYS A 245 -8.33 -18.44 18.07
CA CYS A 245 -8.12 -19.82 18.48
C CYS A 245 -8.22 -20.04 19.99
N LEU A 246 -7.95 -19.02 20.81
CA LEU A 246 -8.00 -19.11 22.28
C LEU A 246 -9.41 -19.48 22.77
N PRO A 247 -10.48 -18.73 22.45
CA PRO A 247 -11.84 -19.06 22.90
C PRO A 247 -12.42 -20.31 22.22
N SER A 248 -11.82 -20.81 21.13
CA SER A 248 -12.25 -22.04 20.47
C SER A 248 -11.64 -23.31 21.07
N CYS A 249 -10.70 -23.18 22.01
CA CYS A 249 -10.08 -24.32 22.67
C CYS A 249 -10.92 -24.73 23.89
N PRO A 250 -11.54 -25.94 23.91
CA PRO A 250 -12.33 -26.39 25.06
C PRO A 250 -11.47 -26.63 26.30
N GLU A 251 -10.25 -27.16 26.10
CA GLU A 251 -9.34 -27.52 27.20
C GLU A 251 -8.52 -26.34 27.74
N THR A 252 -8.68 -25.12 27.19
CA THR A 252 -7.85 -23.95 27.53
C THR A 252 -6.32 -24.15 27.37
N GLY A 253 -5.92 -25.12 26.53
CA GLY A 253 -4.53 -25.45 26.24
C GLY A 253 -3.79 -24.46 25.33
N LEU A 254 -4.42 -23.36 24.92
CA LEU A 254 -3.80 -22.28 24.13
C LEU A 254 -3.74 -20.99 24.93
N ARG A 255 -2.55 -20.38 25.02
CA ARG A 255 -2.33 -19.13 25.75
C ARG A 255 -1.48 -18.17 24.92
N TYR A 256 -1.74 -16.87 25.03
CA TYR A 256 -0.87 -15.82 24.48
C TYR A 256 -0.06 -15.22 25.62
N GLY A 257 1.26 -15.26 25.53
CA GLY A 257 2.14 -14.79 26.59
C GLY A 257 3.61 -15.09 26.33
N LEU A 258 4.44 -14.79 27.34
CA LEU A 258 5.87 -15.09 27.33
C LEU A 258 6.11 -16.60 27.44
N ALA A 259 7.26 -17.05 26.93
CA ALA A 259 7.67 -18.45 27.07
C ALA A 259 7.81 -18.81 28.55
N ARG A 260 7.17 -19.92 28.96
CA ARG A 260 7.30 -20.48 30.32
C ARG A 260 8.12 -21.79 30.33
N GLU A 261 8.36 -22.38 29.15
CA GLU A 261 9.12 -23.62 28.92
C GLU A 261 9.73 -23.64 27.50
N THR A 262 10.71 -24.52 27.28
CA THR A 262 11.47 -24.76 26.03
C THR A 262 10.58 -25.33 24.91
N ALA A 263 9.68 -24.50 24.38
CA ALA A 263 8.96 -24.82 23.17
C ALA A 263 9.94 -25.06 22.01
N PRO A 264 9.68 -26.03 21.13
CA PRO A 264 10.52 -26.28 19.96
C PRO A 264 10.68 -24.99 19.13
N PRO A 265 11.86 -24.80 18.51
CA PRO A 265 12.11 -23.63 17.68
C PRO A 265 11.06 -23.57 16.57
N ALA A 266 10.63 -22.34 16.24
CA ALA A 266 9.67 -22.14 15.18
C ALA A 266 10.26 -22.68 13.85
N PRO A 267 9.44 -23.33 13.01
CA PRO A 267 9.90 -23.90 11.74
C PRO A 267 10.58 -22.84 10.89
N SER A 268 11.55 -23.27 10.10
CA SER A 268 12.17 -22.43 9.08
C SER A 268 11.13 -22.01 8.04
N LEU A 269 11.37 -20.89 7.37
CA LEU A 269 10.50 -20.47 6.26
C LEU A 269 10.57 -21.50 5.14
N ASP A 270 9.42 -21.82 4.54
CA ASP A 270 9.32 -22.75 3.40
C ASP A 270 9.84 -22.14 2.08
N VAL A 271 10.75 -21.17 2.16
CA VAL A 271 11.50 -20.61 1.03
C VAL A 271 12.85 -21.30 0.99
N GLY A 272 13.05 -22.19 0.03
CA GLY A 272 14.35 -22.85 -0.13
C GLY A 272 15.43 -21.84 -0.52
N ARG A 273 16.68 -22.04 -0.05
CA ARG A 273 17.84 -21.20 -0.42
C ARG A 273 17.96 -21.05 -1.94
N ARG A 274 17.73 -22.13 -2.69
CA ARG A 274 17.70 -22.13 -4.16
C ARG A 274 16.64 -21.19 -4.72
N GLN A 275 15.41 -21.23 -4.20
CA GLN A 275 14.32 -20.37 -4.67
C GLN A 275 14.62 -18.90 -4.38
N PHE A 276 15.11 -18.59 -3.18
CA PHE A 276 15.53 -17.24 -2.83
C PHE A 276 16.61 -16.71 -3.80
N LEU A 277 17.68 -17.49 -4.01
CA LEU A 277 18.78 -17.09 -4.90
C LEU A 277 18.30 -16.95 -6.35
N VAL A 278 17.49 -17.88 -6.86
CA VAL A 278 16.92 -17.80 -8.22
C VAL A 278 16.04 -16.57 -8.36
N THR A 279 15.15 -16.29 -7.40
CA THR A 279 14.30 -15.10 -7.46
C THR A 279 15.13 -13.81 -7.40
N ALA A 280 16.11 -13.72 -6.50
CA ALA A 280 16.95 -12.54 -6.38
C ALA A 280 17.78 -12.30 -7.66
N THR A 281 18.45 -13.33 -8.17
CA THR A 281 19.27 -13.25 -9.39
C THR A 281 18.42 -12.99 -10.63
N ALA A 282 17.30 -13.70 -10.81
CA ALA A 282 16.39 -13.45 -11.92
C ALA A 282 15.83 -12.02 -11.87
N THR A 283 15.48 -11.51 -10.68
CA THR A 283 15.01 -10.13 -10.53
C THR A 283 16.11 -9.13 -10.88
N LEU A 284 17.34 -9.35 -10.40
CA LEU A 284 18.50 -8.50 -10.68
C LEU A 284 18.81 -8.41 -12.19
N VAL A 285 18.69 -9.54 -12.91
CA VAL A 285 18.96 -9.63 -14.34
C VAL A 285 17.80 -9.09 -15.18
N LEU A 286 16.56 -9.39 -14.80
CA LEU A 286 15.37 -9.00 -15.57
C LEU A 286 14.99 -7.54 -15.36
N ALA A 287 15.26 -6.94 -14.19
CA ALA A 287 14.84 -5.56 -13.92
C ALA A 287 15.43 -4.54 -14.92
N PRO A 288 16.74 -4.55 -15.23
CA PRO A 288 17.30 -3.69 -16.28
C PRO A 288 16.69 -3.96 -17.66
N ALA A 289 16.47 -5.23 -18.02
CA ALA A 289 15.87 -5.61 -19.30
C ALA A 289 14.43 -5.08 -19.43
N VAL A 290 13.63 -5.21 -18.37
CA VAL A 290 12.27 -4.67 -18.30
C VAL A 290 12.27 -3.14 -18.38
N ARG A 291 13.24 -2.46 -17.75
CA ARG A 291 13.40 -1.00 -17.90
C ARG A 291 13.66 -0.61 -19.34
N VAL A 292 14.65 -1.24 -19.98
CA VAL A 292 15.02 -0.92 -21.37
C VAL A 292 13.86 -1.22 -22.33
N ALA A 293 13.22 -2.39 -22.21
CA ALA A 293 12.10 -2.78 -23.06
C ALA A 293 10.83 -1.96 -22.79
N GLY A 294 10.62 -1.55 -21.54
CA GLY A 294 9.46 -0.80 -21.08
C GLY A 294 9.54 0.71 -21.26
N GLY A 295 10.54 1.22 -21.98
CA GLY A 295 10.70 2.64 -22.31
C GLY A 295 11.76 3.40 -21.50
N GLY A 296 12.30 2.83 -20.43
CA GLY A 296 13.36 3.43 -19.60
C GLY A 296 13.06 4.84 -19.08
N HIS A 297 14.02 5.47 -18.40
CA HIS A 297 13.92 6.85 -17.92
C HIS A 297 13.78 7.90 -19.05
N GLY A 298 13.78 7.50 -20.32
CA GLY A 298 13.84 8.38 -21.49
C GLY A 298 12.64 8.33 -22.43
N ALA A 299 11.75 7.32 -22.36
CA ALA A 299 10.55 7.31 -23.19
C ALA A 299 9.56 8.34 -22.67
N ARG A 300 9.56 9.51 -23.30
CA ARG A 300 8.50 10.54 -23.19
C ARG A 300 8.32 11.17 -21.81
N THR A 301 9.41 11.40 -21.06
CA THR A 301 9.38 12.24 -19.85
C THR A 301 8.80 13.63 -20.12
N ALA A 302 9.01 14.16 -21.34
CA ALA A 302 8.39 15.41 -21.79
C ALA A 302 6.85 15.39 -21.83
N ASP A 303 6.22 14.20 -21.93
CA ASP A 303 4.77 14.05 -21.99
C ASP A 303 4.11 13.85 -20.60
N ALA A 304 4.92 13.83 -19.54
CA ALA A 304 4.50 13.50 -18.18
C ALA A 304 4.81 14.63 -17.19
N ILE A 305 3.98 15.67 -17.23
CA ILE A 305 4.05 16.79 -16.30
C ILE A 305 3.82 16.28 -14.87
N ARG A 306 4.82 16.41 -13.99
CA ARG A 306 4.70 16.01 -12.59
C ARG A 306 4.00 17.09 -11.74
N PRO A 307 3.42 16.73 -10.57
CA PRO A 307 2.86 17.70 -9.65
C PRO A 307 3.87 18.79 -9.23
N PRO A 308 3.40 19.99 -8.85
CA PRO A 308 4.28 21.03 -8.33
C PRO A 308 5.03 20.56 -7.08
N GLY A 309 6.34 20.79 -7.05
CA GLY A 309 7.21 20.33 -5.98
C GLY A 309 7.72 18.89 -6.14
N ALA A 310 7.35 18.18 -7.21
CA ALA A 310 8.00 16.91 -7.53
C ALA A 310 9.51 17.09 -7.67
N LEU A 311 10.27 16.12 -7.17
CA LEU A 311 11.71 16.05 -7.38
C LEU A 311 12.03 15.82 -8.87
N ASN A 312 13.33 15.83 -9.22
CA ASN A 312 13.75 15.36 -10.53
C ASN A 312 13.25 13.91 -10.77
N GLU A 313 13.07 13.54 -12.03
CA GLU A 313 12.36 12.30 -12.38
C GLU A 313 12.98 11.05 -11.72
N GLU A 314 14.31 10.94 -11.69
CA GLU A 314 15.01 9.83 -11.05
C GLU A 314 14.72 9.75 -9.55
N ALA A 315 14.93 10.84 -8.81
CA ALA A 315 14.67 10.90 -7.37
C ALA A 315 13.17 10.77 -7.05
N PHE A 316 12.30 11.26 -7.93
CA PHE A 316 10.86 11.14 -7.82
C PHE A 316 10.43 9.67 -7.93
N LEU A 317 10.91 8.95 -8.95
CA LEU A 317 10.62 7.52 -9.15
C LEU A 317 11.23 6.65 -8.05
N ALA A 318 12.41 7.02 -7.53
CA ALA A 318 13.04 6.36 -6.40
C ALA A 318 12.26 6.55 -5.08
N ARG A 319 11.51 7.65 -4.91
CA ARG A 319 10.76 7.94 -3.67
C ARG A 319 9.25 7.70 -3.76
N CYS A 320 8.65 7.75 -4.95
CA CYS A 320 7.19 7.68 -5.07
C CYS A 320 6.70 6.28 -4.74
N ILE A 321 5.89 6.14 -3.68
CA ILE A 321 5.34 4.84 -3.29
C ILE A 321 4.06 4.46 -4.05
N THR A 322 3.65 5.22 -5.08
CA THR A 322 2.45 4.93 -5.91
C THR A 322 1.13 4.77 -5.15
N CYS A 323 0.99 5.43 -3.99
CA CYS A 323 -0.19 5.34 -3.11
C CYS A 323 -1.45 6.05 -3.63
N GLY A 324 -1.29 6.98 -4.57
CA GLY A 324 -2.41 7.74 -5.16
C GLY A 324 -2.97 8.89 -4.30
N ALA A 325 -2.46 9.13 -3.10
CA ALA A 325 -3.00 10.18 -2.21
C ALA A 325 -2.97 11.60 -2.83
N CYS A 326 -1.94 11.93 -3.60
CA CYS A 326 -1.86 13.21 -4.31
C CYS A 326 -2.92 13.35 -5.42
N VAL A 327 -3.20 12.25 -6.14
CA VAL A 327 -4.26 12.19 -7.16
C VAL A 327 -5.63 12.38 -6.50
N ASP A 328 -5.87 11.68 -5.39
CA ASP A 328 -7.12 11.77 -4.61
C ASP A 328 -7.38 13.19 -4.07
N SER A 329 -6.33 13.83 -3.54
CA SER A 329 -6.41 15.17 -2.96
C SER A 329 -6.54 16.30 -3.98
N CYS A 330 -6.51 16.00 -5.28
CA CYS A 330 -6.49 17.00 -6.34
C CYS A 330 -7.91 17.56 -6.58
N PRO A 331 -8.20 18.83 -6.22
CA PRO A 331 -9.56 19.36 -6.29
C PRO A 331 -10.09 19.53 -7.72
N THR A 332 -9.20 19.71 -8.69
CA THR A 332 -9.54 19.90 -10.10
C THR A 332 -9.54 18.60 -10.91
N GLY A 333 -9.13 17.47 -10.31
CA GLY A 333 -8.97 16.20 -11.02
C GLY A 333 -7.91 16.22 -12.13
N ALA A 334 -7.03 17.22 -12.15
CA ALA A 334 -5.98 17.37 -13.16
C ALA A 334 -4.89 16.29 -13.05
N LEU A 335 -4.62 15.83 -11.83
CA LEU A 335 -3.68 14.73 -11.58
C LEU A 335 -4.36 13.39 -11.82
N VAL A 336 -3.71 12.54 -12.59
CA VAL A 336 -4.13 11.16 -12.84
C VAL A 336 -2.96 10.19 -12.66
N PRO A 337 -3.20 8.91 -12.35
CA PRO A 337 -2.16 7.91 -12.35
C PRO A 337 -1.64 7.68 -13.77
N ASP A 338 -0.35 7.48 -13.94
CA ASP A 338 0.23 7.15 -15.23
C ASP A 338 -0.03 5.68 -15.63
N LEU A 339 -0.34 5.47 -16.91
CA LEU A 339 -0.43 4.16 -17.56
C LEU A 339 0.53 4.10 -18.73
N GLY A 340 1.83 4.05 -18.42
CA GLY A 340 2.88 3.79 -19.41
C GLY A 340 3.33 5.01 -20.22
N ARG A 341 2.97 6.25 -19.85
CA ARG A 341 3.56 7.44 -20.48
C ARG A 341 5.05 7.55 -20.14
N THR A 342 5.40 7.24 -18.90
CA THR A 342 6.79 7.20 -18.39
C THR A 342 7.34 5.78 -18.28
N GLY A 343 6.80 4.87 -19.09
CA GLY A 343 7.19 3.47 -19.09
C GLY A 343 6.77 2.71 -17.83
N VAL A 344 7.46 1.59 -17.58
CA VAL A 344 7.21 0.69 -16.44
C VAL A 344 7.60 1.31 -15.08
N ASP A 345 8.55 2.24 -15.08
CA ASP A 345 9.10 2.84 -13.86
C ASP A 345 8.09 3.79 -13.23
N GLY A 346 7.38 4.59 -14.04
CA GLY A 346 6.38 5.53 -13.54
C GLY A 346 4.95 5.01 -13.54
N LEU A 347 4.69 3.71 -13.74
CA LEU A 347 3.31 3.21 -13.67
C LEU A 347 2.66 3.53 -12.31
N PHE A 348 1.43 4.05 -12.36
CA PHE A 348 0.66 4.55 -11.21
C PHE A 348 1.24 5.78 -10.49
N THR A 349 2.32 6.38 -10.99
CA THR A 349 2.79 7.68 -10.48
C THR A 349 1.88 8.81 -10.97
N PRO A 350 1.74 9.93 -10.24
CA PRO A 350 0.88 11.04 -10.66
C PRO A 350 1.46 11.79 -11.88
N VAL A 351 0.59 12.06 -12.85
CA VAL A 351 0.85 12.92 -14.01
C VAL A 351 -0.29 13.93 -14.12
N LEU A 352 0.07 15.19 -14.36
CA LEU A 352 -0.87 16.27 -14.62
C LEU A 352 -1.29 16.25 -16.08
N VAL A 353 -2.60 16.18 -16.32
CA VAL A 353 -3.20 16.20 -17.66
C VAL A 353 -4.06 17.46 -17.77
N PRO A 354 -3.56 18.55 -18.42
CA PRO A 354 -4.26 19.83 -18.49
C PRO A 354 -5.66 19.76 -19.13
N ARG A 355 -5.89 18.76 -20.00
CA ARG A 355 -7.19 18.51 -20.64
C ARG A 355 -8.26 17.97 -19.68
N ARG A 356 -7.89 17.44 -18.51
CA ARG A 356 -8.84 16.99 -17.48
C ARG A 356 -9.17 18.07 -16.46
N GLY A 357 -8.23 18.97 -16.22
CA GLY A 357 -8.35 20.07 -15.27
C GLY A 357 -7.04 20.84 -15.19
N TRP A 358 -7.03 21.94 -14.44
CA TRP A 358 -5.84 22.80 -14.28
C TRP A 358 -5.18 22.64 -12.91
N CYS A 359 -3.94 23.10 -12.78
CA CYS A 359 -3.29 23.20 -11.48
C CYS A 359 -3.74 24.49 -10.78
N GLU A 360 -4.61 24.39 -9.78
CA GLU A 360 -5.08 25.55 -9.00
C GLU A 360 -3.90 26.29 -8.32
N PRO A 361 -3.57 27.55 -8.66
CA PRO A 361 -2.34 28.22 -8.21
C PRO A 361 -2.15 28.25 -6.69
N SER A 362 -3.25 28.47 -5.96
CA SER A 362 -3.26 28.57 -4.50
C SER A 362 -3.18 27.22 -3.76
N CYS A 363 -3.29 26.09 -4.47
CA CYS A 363 -3.40 24.76 -3.87
C CYS A 363 -2.06 24.03 -3.71
N THR A 364 -1.73 23.58 -2.50
CA THR A 364 -0.47 22.87 -2.16
C THR A 364 -0.67 21.42 -1.69
N ARG A 365 -1.90 20.90 -1.77
CA ARG A 365 -2.31 19.61 -1.17
C ARG A 365 -1.42 18.42 -1.56
N CYS A 366 -1.02 18.31 -2.82
CA CYS A 366 -0.26 17.15 -3.32
C CYS A 366 1.06 16.91 -2.56
N GLY A 367 1.75 17.97 -2.14
CA GLY A 367 2.97 17.89 -1.32
C GLY A 367 2.71 17.76 0.18
N GLU A 368 1.50 18.10 0.65
CA GLU A 368 1.08 17.92 2.05
C GLU A 368 0.69 16.47 2.34
N VAL A 369 0.07 15.79 1.37
CA VAL A 369 -0.40 14.41 1.51
C VAL A 369 0.63 13.37 1.05
N CYS A 370 1.78 13.80 0.51
CA CYS A 370 2.83 12.90 0.05
C CYS A 370 3.65 12.39 1.24
N PRO A 371 3.45 11.14 1.73
CA PRO A 371 4.25 10.63 2.85
C PRO A 371 5.72 10.55 2.46
N SER A 372 6.01 10.06 1.24
CA SER A 372 7.38 9.77 0.80
C SER A 372 8.24 10.97 0.49
N ARG A 373 7.67 12.19 0.49
CA ARG A 373 8.33 13.41 0.02
C ARG A 373 8.97 13.29 -1.37
N ALA A 374 8.37 12.46 -2.23
CA ALA A 374 8.61 12.54 -3.67
C ALA A 374 8.10 13.87 -4.23
N ILE A 375 7.09 14.46 -3.57
CA ILE A 375 6.59 15.81 -3.81
C ILE A 375 6.90 16.63 -2.56
N ALA A 376 7.72 17.67 -2.71
CA ALA A 376 8.03 18.60 -1.65
C ALA A 376 6.79 19.40 -1.23
N THR A 377 6.67 19.69 0.06
CA THR A 377 5.63 20.59 0.56
C THR A 377 6.01 22.02 0.20
N LEU A 378 5.13 22.71 -0.53
CA LEU A 378 5.29 24.11 -0.93
C LEU A 378 4.31 24.98 -0.17
N THR A 379 4.65 26.25 0.02
CA THR A 379 3.67 27.29 0.35
C THR A 379 3.01 27.83 -0.93
N PRO A 380 1.80 28.41 -0.87
CA PRO A 380 1.15 28.99 -2.05
C PRO A 380 2.03 30.02 -2.77
N ARG A 381 2.77 30.84 -2.01
CA ARG A 381 3.72 31.83 -2.56
C ARG A 381 4.88 31.20 -3.32
N GLU A 382 5.34 30.03 -2.90
CA GLU A 382 6.45 29.33 -3.59
C GLU A 382 5.98 28.65 -4.87
N LYS A 383 4.70 28.27 -4.92
CA LYS A 383 4.10 27.59 -6.06
C LYS A 383 3.71 28.56 -7.18
N GLN A 384 3.16 29.73 -6.85
CA GLN A 384 2.57 30.64 -7.84
C GLN A 384 3.51 31.79 -8.21
N ALA A 385 3.38 32.30 -9.43
CA ALA A 385 4.15 33.44 -9.93
C ALA A 385 3.44 34.80 -9.70
N ILE A 386 2.45 34.84 -8.79
CA ILE A 386 1.71 36.07 -8.48
C ILE A 386 2.59 36.92 -7.55
N ASN A 387 2.94 38.13 -7.99
CA ASN A 387 3.84 39.09 -7.30
C ASN A 387 5.33 38.68 -7.25
N GLY A 388 5.79 37.87 -8.21
CA GLY A 388 7.21 37.48 -8.32
C GLY A 388 7.38 36.11 -9.00
N PRO A 389 8.60 35.68 -9.34
CA PRO A 389 8.81 34.37 -9.96
C PRO A 389 8.44 33.22 -9.00
N ALA A 390 7.72 32.22 -9.51
CA ALA A 390 7.47 30.99 -8.78
C ALA A 390 8.80 30.26 -8.52
N LYS A 391 8.95 29.61 -7.35
CA LYS A 391 10.14 28.80 -7.04
C LYS A 391 10.16 27.49 -7.81
N VAL A 392 9.01 27.03 -8.30
CA VAL A 392 8.86 25.76 -9.01
C VAL A 392 8.21 25.97 -10.37
N VAL A 393 8.71 25.26 -11.37
CA VAL A 393 8.16 25.23 -12.73
C VAL A 393 7.80 23.78 -13.04
N ILE A 394 6.53 23.53 -13.34
CA ILE A 394 6.04 22.16 -13.64
C ILE A 394 6.11 21.82 -15.14
N GLY A 395 6.23 22.82 -16.01
CA GLY A 395 6.32 22.63 -17.44
C GLY A 395 6.22 23.94 -18.20
N THR A 396 6.24 23.86 -19.53
CA THR A 396 6.14 25.01 -20.43
C THR A 396 4.89 24.87 -21.28
N ALA A 397 4.12 25.94 -21.42
CA ALA A 397 3.00 25.98 -22.35
C ALA A 397 3.50 26.30 -23.76
N PHE A 398 3.02 25.56 -24.76
CA PHE A 398 3.29 25.81 -26.17
C PHE A 398 1.97 26.15 -26.88
N VAL A 399 1.96 27.24 -27.64
CA VAL A 399 0.82 27.63 -28.46
C VAL A 399 1.07 27.24 -29.91
N ASP A 400 0.26 26.32 -30.42
CA ASP A 400 0.29 25.91 -31.82
C ASP A 400 -0.37 26.98 -32.69
N ARG A 401 0.46 27.78 -33.36
CA ARG A 401 0.01 28.88 -34.23
C ARG A 401 -0.81 28.41 -35.43
N GLY A 402 -0.67 27.16 -35.86
CA GLY A 402 -1.49 26.59 -36.94
C GLY A 402 -2.91 26.24 -36.50
N ARG A 403 -3.19 26.20 -35.18
CA ARG A 403 -4.51 25.92 -34.61
C ARG A 403 -5.13 27.11 -33.87
N CYS A 404 -4.33 28.11 -33.51
CA CYS A 404 -4.78 29.29 -32.79
C CYS A 404 -5.65 30.17 -33.70
N LEU A 405 -6.90 30.44 -33.32
CA LEU A 405 -7.86 31.16 -34.17
C LEU A 405 -7.34 32.53 -34.66
N PRO A 406 -6.70 33.37 -33.82
CA PRO A 406 -6.16 34.65 -34.27
C PRO A 406 -5.01 34.53 -35.27
N TRP A 407 -4.11 33.54 -35.13
CA TRP A 407 -2.98 33.37 -36.05
C TRP A 407 -3.34 32.61 -37.33
N ALA A 408 -4.16 31.57 -37.22
CA ALA A 408 -4.46 30.68 -38.33
C ALA A 408 -5.65 31.14 -39.19
N MET A 409 -6.63 31.84 -38.59
CA MET A 409 -7.90 32.18 -39.23
C MET A 409 -8.27 33.66 -39.09
N ASP A 410 -7.34 34.50 -38.61
CA ASP A 410 -7.57 35.94 -38.38
C ASP A 410 -8.86 36.23 -37.60
N THR A 411 -9.23 35.32 -36.69
CA THR A 411 -10.47 35.40 -35.92
C THR A 411 -10.16 35.90 -34.51
N PRO A 412 -10.79 36.99 -34.03
CA PRO A 412 -10.54 37.52 -32.69
C PRO A 412 -10.96 36.53 -31.61
N CYS A 413 -10.01 36.14 -30.74
CA CYS A 413 -10.25 35.24 -29.62
C CYS A 413 -9.26 35.56 -28.49
N ILE A 414 -9.77 35.88 -27.30
CA ILE A 414 -9.00 36.25 -26.10
C ILE A 414 -9.20 35.26 -24.93
N VAL A 415 -9.81 34.10 -25.19
CA VAL A 415 -10.17 33.13 -24.13
C VAL A 415 -8.96 32.70 -23.30
N CYS A 416 -7.79 32.51 -23.92
CA CYS A 416 -6.58 32.15 -23.19
C CYS A 416 -6.08 33.26 -22.27
N GLU A 417 -6.30 34.53 -22.62
CA GLU A 417 -5.93 35.69 -21.83
C GLU A 417 -6.88 35.83 -20.63
N GLU A 418 -8.20 35.79 -20.88
CA GLU A 418 -9.23 35.90 -19.83
C GLU A 418 -9.15 34.78 -18.79
N MET A 419 -8.82 33.56 -19.24
CA MET A 419 -8.78 32.38 -18.37
C MET A 419 -7.43 32.17 -17.68
N CYS A 420 -6.36 32.87 -18.08
CA CYS A 420 -5.04 32.67 -17.50
C CYS A 420 -4.94 33.36 -16.13
N PRO A 421 -4.85 32.62 -15.02
CA PRO A 421 -4.84 33.20 -13.67
C PRO A 421 -3.51 33.92 -13.35
N THR A 422 -2.56 33.89 -14.27
CA THR A 422 -1.22 34.49 -14.15
C THR A 422 -0.91 35.49 -15.25
N SER A 423 -1.86 35.78 -16.13
CA SER A 423 -1.75 36.93 -17.04
C SER A 423 -1.94 38.22 -16.23
N PRO A 424 -1.21 39.32 -16.54
CA PRO A 424 -1.54 40.63 -16.00
C PRO A 424 -2.97 41.07 -16.36
#